data_AF-A0A661FPR7-F1
#
_entry.id   AF-A0A661FPR7-F1
#
_cell.length_a   1.000
_cell.length_b   1.000
_cell.length_c   1.000
_cell.angle_alpha   90.00
_cell.angle_beta   90.00
_cell.angle_gamma   90.00
#
_symmetry.space_group_name_H-M   'P 1'
#
loop_
_entity.id
_entity.type
_entity.pdbx_description
1 polymer ?
#
loop_
_entity_poly.entity_id
_entity_poly.type
_entity_poly.pdbx_seq_one_letter_code
_entity_poly.pdbx_strand_id
1 'polypeptide(L)'
;MKAKIIQKCLLSMQLLGFSMAVLSSPIYYQVTEISGNTYEYQYTVGNQSAADIEEFTIYFDLGLYENLLLTASPADWDSIVDQPDPSIPDDGYFDSLALTTGISPDGSLSGFSVQFDYLGTGTPGSQFFEIIDPISFQPISDDYTQPLPVENVPEPPVFVLLAFGLFLISCYRRTRQNHQI
;
A
#
# COMPACT_ATOMS: atom_id res chain seq x y z
N MET A 1 -16.63 23.91 -43.22
CA MET A 1 -16.21 24.45 -41.91
C MET A 1 -16.54 23.56 -40.71
N LYS A 2 -17.59 22.72 -40.75
CA LYS A 2 -17.99 21.81 -39.66
C LYS A 2 -17.12 20.55 -39.50
N ALA A 3 -16.44 20.09 -40.56
CA ALA A 3 -15.61 18.87 -40.54
C ALA A 3 -14.27 19.02 -39.79
N LYS A 4 -13.70 20.23 -39.70
CA LYS A 4 -12.42 20.48 -39.01
C LYS A 4 -12.53 20.57 -37.48
N ILE A 5 -13.75 20.68 -36.94
CA ILE A 5 -13.99 20.78 -35.50
C ILE A 5 -14.11 19.37 -34.89
N ILE A 6 -14.74 18.43 -35.59
CA ILE A 6 -14.89 17.03 -35.14
C ILE A 6 -13.51 16.33 -35.09
N GLN A 7 -12.61 16.65 -36.02
CA GLN A 7 -11.27 16.08 -36.07
C GLN A 7 -10.32 16.62 -34.99
N LYS A 8 -10.62 17.80 -34.42
CA LYS A 8 -9.85 18.36 -33.29
C LYS A 8 -10.32 17.83 -31.94
N CYS A 9 -11.59 17.42 -31.80
CA CYS A 9 -12.07 16.76 -30.58
C CYS A 9 -11.57 15.31 -30.44
N LEU A 10 -11.28 14.60 -31.55
CA LEU A 10 -10.70 13.25 -31.48
C LEU A 10 -9.21 13.25 -31.10
N LEU A 11 -8.48 14.33 -31.37
CA LEU A 11 -7.03 14.39 -31.12
C LEU A 11 -6.68 14.86 -29.69
N SER A 12 -7.63 15.45 -28.96
CA SER A 12 -7.43 15.92 -27.57
C SER A 12 -7.79 14.87 -26.51
N MET A 13 -8.26 13.68 -26.91
CA MET A 13 -8.72 12.61 -26.02
C MET A 13 -7.86 11.34 -26.18
N GLN A 14 -6.56 11.50 -26.39
CA GLN A 14 -5.58 10.41 -26.52
C GLN A 14 -4.37 10.56 -25.57
N LEU A 15 -4.46 11.43 -24.55
CA LEU A 15 -3.65 11.28 -23.34
C LEU A 15 -4.48 10.56 -22.27
N LEU A 16 -4.94 9.35 -22.57
CA LEU A 16 -5.15 8.38 -21.49
C LEU A 16 -3.76 7.89 -21.13
N GLY A 17 -3.29 8.33 -19.96
CA GLY A 17 -2.00 7.94 -19.42
C GLY A 17 -1.85 6.43 -19.46
N PHE A 18 -0.90 5.97 -20.26
CA PHE A 18 -0.40 4.60 -20.17
C PHE A 18 0.42 4.56 -18.87
N SER A 19 -0.19 4.20 -17.75
CA SER A 19 0.59 3.87 -16.56
C SER A 19 1.34 2.59 -16.89
N MET A 20 2.65 2.69 -17.06
CA MET A 20 3.49 1.50 -17.04
C MET A 20 3.29 0.89 -15.65
N ALA A 21 2.76 -0.33 -15.56
CA ALA A 21 2.79 -1.05 -14.31
C ALA A 21 4.28 -1.27 -13.99
N VAL A 22 4.80 -0.55 -13.01
CA VAL A 22 6.08 -0.88 -12.42
C VAL A 22 5.85 -2.18 -11.67
N LEU A 23 6.58 -3.23 -12.03
CA LEU A 23 6.64 -4.44 -11.21
C LEU A 23 7.36 -4.04 -9.92
N SER A 24 6.61 -4.01 -8.82
CA SER A 24 7.10 -3.65 -7.49
C SER A 24 6.75 -4.80 -6.54
N SER A 25 7.51 -4.92 -5.47
CA SER A 25 7.21 -5.84 -4.37
C SER A 25 6.79 -4.99 -3.17
N PRO A 26 5.56 -4.45 -3.15
CA PRO A 26 5.15 -3.52 -2.13
C PRO A 26 5.06 -4.24 -0.80
N ILE A 27 5.73 -3.68 0.20
CA ILE A 27 5.47 -4.01 1.59
C ILE A 27 4.50 -2.98 2.14
N TYR A 28 3.30 -3.41 2.48
CA TYR A 28 2.32 -2.58 3.14
C TYR A 28 2.45 -2.67 4.65
N TYR A 29 2.19 -1.58 5.35
CA TYR A 29 2.13 -1.53 6.81
C TYR A 29 0.80 -0.97 7.31
N GLN A 30 0.32 -1.51 8.41
CA GLN A 30 -0.63 -0.85 9.30
C GLN A 30 0.10 -0.55 10.61
N VAL A 31 -0.18 0.61 11.21
CA VAL A 31 0.42 1.03 12.48
C VAL A 31 -0.66 1.23 13.52
N THR A 32 -0.46 0.64 14.71
CA THR A 32 -1.35 0.79 15.86
C THR A 32 -0.56 1.28 17.07
N GLU A 33 -1.07 2.30 17.76
CA GLU A 33 -0.54 2.71 19.06
C GLU A 33 -1.00 1.72 20.13
N ILE A 34 -0.06 1.12 20.84
CA ILE A 34 -0.33 0.18 21.94
C ILE A 34 -0.45 0.95 23.25
N SER A 35 0.55 1.79 23.55
CA SER A 35 0.55 2.63 24.74
C SER A 35 1.65 3.70 24.66
N GLY A 36 1.29 4.98 24.82
CA GLY A 36 2.28 6.05 24.90
C GLY A 36 3.09 6.17 23.61
N ASN A 37 4.38 5.87 23.67
CA ASN A 37 5.26 5.84 22.51
C ASN A 37 5.50 4.43 21.95
N THR A 38 4.84 3.41 22.48
CA THR A 38 4.92 2.03 21.99
C THR A 38 3.90 1.82 20.88
N TYR A 39 4.39 1.40 19.71
CA TYR A 39 3.60 1.13 18.51
C TYR A 39 3.84 -0.31 18.03
N GLU A 40 2.91 -0.83 17.23
CA GLU A 40 3.08 -2.06 16.48
C GLU A 40 2.85 -1.81 15.00
N TYR A 41 3.80 -2.23 14.17
CA TYR A 41 3.58 -2.39 12.73
C TYR A 41 3.09 -3.81 12.45
N GLN A 42 2.04 -3.92 11.64
CA GLN A 42 1.64 -5.16 11.00
C GLN A 42 1.89 -5.06 9.50
N TYR A 43 2.61 -6.02 8.93
CA TYR A 43 3.03 -5.98 7.54
C TYR A 43 2.29 -7.00 6.65
N THR A 44 2.07 -6.58 5.40
CA THR A 44 1.65 -7.42 4.29
C THR A 44 2.64 -7.25 3.15
N VAL A 45 3.36 -8.31 2.80
CA VAL A 45 4.32 -8.32 1.70
C VAL A 45 3.63 -8.80 0.44
N GLY A 46 3.57 -7.95 -0.59
CA GLY A 46 3.09 -8.30 -1.92
C GLY A 46 4.25 -8.60 -2.86
N ASN A 47 4.04 -9.52 -3.80
CA ASN A 47 4.99 -9.82 -4.85
C ASN A 47 4.36 -9.57 -6.21
N GLN A 48 4.73 -8.48 -6.90
CA GLN A 48 4.41 -8.31 -8.32
C GLN A 48 5.64 -8.45 -9.21
N SER A 49 6.69 -9.12 -8.73
CA SER A 49 7.84 -9.51 -9.51
C SER A 49 7.61 -10.85 -10.22
N ALA A 50 8.54 -11.26 -11.09
CA ALA A 50 8.47 -12.52 -11.82
C ALA A 50 9.09 -13.72 -11.07
N ALA A 51 9.73 -13.48 -9.92
CA ALA A 51 10.37 -14.50 -9.10
C ALA A 51 9.71 -14.54 -7.72
N ASP A 52 9.90 -15.63 -6.98
CA ASP A 52 9.42 -15.73 -5.60
C ASP A 52 10.23 -14.75 -4.72
N ILE A 53 9.57 -14.14 -3.72
CA ILE A 53 10.26 -13.41 -2.65
C ILE A 53 10.51 -14.39 -1.52
N GLU A 54 11.77 -14.66 -1.25
CA GLU A 54 12.19 -15.62 -0.22
C GLU A 54 12.82 -14.92 0.99
N GLU A 55 13.36 -13.71 0.86
CA GLU A 55 13.94 -12.94 1.96
C GLU A 55 13.68 -11.44 1.78
N PHE A 56 13.45 -10.75 2.89
CA PHE A 56 13.37 -9.30 2.92
C PHE A 56 13.78 -8.75 4.28
N THR A 57 14.30 -7.52 4.27
CA THR A 57 14.69 -6.79 5.47
C THR A 57 14.01 -5.42 5.48
N ILE A 58 13.41 -5.04 6.61
CA ILE A 58 12.82 -3.71 6.86
C ILE A 58 13.67 -3.01 7.91
N TYR A 59 14.13 -1.80 7.61
CA TYR A 59 15.05 -1.05 8.45
C TYR A 59 14.32 -0.08 9.39
N PHE A 60 14.87 0.06 10.59
CA PHE A 60 14.40 0.92 11.66
C PHE A 60 15.50 1.92 12.02
N ASP A 61 15.38 3.13 11.48
CA ASP A 61 16.38 4.20 11.59
C ASP A 61 16.88 4.42 13.02
N LEU A 62 18.20 4.48 13.17
CA LEU A 62 18.88 4.81 14.42
C LEU A 62 18.40 6.16 14.98
N GLY A 63 17.99 6.15 16.25
CA GLY A 63 17.52 7.33 16.97
C GLY A 63 16.05 7.69 16.72
N LEU A 64 15.33 6.96 15.85
CA LEU A 64 13.88 7.06 15.72
C LEU A 64 13.14 5.89 16.38
N TYR A 65 13.78 4.73 16.47
CA TYR A 65 13.18 3.50 16.97
C TYR A 65 14.07 2.86 18.04
N GLU A 66 13.46 2.23 19.05
CA GLU A 66 14.13 1.44 20.08
C GLU A 66 13.23 0.27 20.53
N ASN A 67 13.81 -0.67 21.29
CA ASN A 67 13.08 -1.80 21.89
C ASN A 67 12.27 -2.63 20.87
N LEU A 68 12.86 -2.90 19.69
CA LEU A 68 12.22 -3.71 18.66
C LEU A 68 11.89 -5.10 19.22
N LEU A 69 10.69 -5.59 18.95
CA LEU A 69 10.20 -6.87 19.40
C LEU A 69 9.39 -7.53 18.29
N LEU A 70 9.83 -8.71 17.84
CA LEU A 70 9.04 -9.55 16.95
C LEU A 70 7.82 -10.09 17.71
N THR A 71 6.61 -9.67 17.33
CA THR A 71 5.37 -10.10 17.98
C THR A 71 4.64 -11.19 17.20
N ALA A 72 4.80 -11.23 15.87
CA ALA A 72 4.25 -12.29 15.03
C ALA A 72 5.09 -12.52 13.76
N SER A 73 5.13 -13.78 13.33
CA SER A 73 5.61 -14.19 12.01
C SER A 73 4.81 -15.41 11.52
N PRO A 74 4.57 -15.54 10.20
CA PRO A 74 4.04 -16.77 9.61
C PRO A 74 4.91 -17.99 9.93
N ALA A 75 4.28 -19.15 10.13
CA ALA A 75 4.96 -20.35 10.65
C ALA A 75 6.09 -20.90 9.76
N ASP A 76 6.03 -20.66 8.45
CA ASP A 76 7.02 -21.14 7.48
C ASP A 76 8.09 -20.07 7.16
N TRP A 77 8.21 -19.04 8.00
CA TRP A 77 9.20 -17.97 7.89
C TRP A 77 10.02 -17.91 9.17
N ASP A 78 11.34 -17.81 9.02
CA ASP A 78 12.26 -17.49 10.10
C ASP A 78 12.46 -15.98 10.13
N SER A 79 12.19 -15.39 11.28
CA SER A 79 12.09 -13.95 11.43
C SER A 79 12.86 -13.51 12.66
N ILE A 80 13.62 -12.43 12.51
CA ILE A 80 14.41 -11.85 13.58
C ILE A 80 14.29 -10.34 13.60
N VAL A 81 14.53 -9.75 14.76
CA VAL A 81 14.74 -8.32 14.90
C VAL A 81 16.08 -8.08 15.56
N ASP A 82 16.82 -7.08 15.08
CA ASP A 82 18.02 -6.57 15.73
C ASP A 82 17.86 -5.09 16.07
N GLN A 83 18.41 -4.68 17.20
CA GLN A 83 18.22 -3.33 17.72
C GLN A 83 19.10 -2.33 16.97
N PRO A 84 18.65 -1.07 16.78
CA PRO A 84 19.56 0.00 16.38
C PRO A 84 20.69 0.16 17.41
N ASP A 85 21.95 0.20 16.97
CA ASP A 85 23.11 0.31 17.85
C ASP A 85 23.80 1.68 17.68
N PRO A 86 23.72 2.60 18.65
CA PRO A 86 24.44 3.87 18.58
C PRO A 86 25.97 3.73 18.76
N SER A 87 26.45 2.59 19.26
CA SER A 87 27.88 2.30 19.48
C SER A 87 28.59 1.93 18.18
N ILE A 88 27.85 1.30 17.26
CA ILE A 88 28.25 1.00 15.90
C ILE A 88 27.11 1.54 15.04
N PRO A 89 27.18 2.80 14.58
CA PRO A 89 26.02 3.60 14.15
C PRO A 89 25.32 2.98 12.95
N ASP A 90 24.46 2.01 13.26
CA ASP A 90 23.80 1.11 12.35
C ASP A 90 22.33 1.05 12.74
N ASP A 91 21.49 0.92 11.73
CA ASP A 91 20.04 0.89 11.89
C ASP A 91 19.63 -0.45 12.49
N GLY A 92 18.51 -0.45 13.21
CA GLY A 92 17.87 -1.70 13.58
C GLY A 92 17.19 -2.30 12.36
N TYR A 93 16.84 -3.58 12.42
CA TYR A 93 16.14 -4.19 11.31
C TYR A 93 15.23 -5.33 11.76
N PHE A 94 14.20 -5.54 10.96
CA PHE A 94 13.38 -6.74 10.94
C PHE A 94 13.74 -7.52 9.69
N ASP A 95 14.28 -8.72 9.86
CA ASP A 95 14.66 -9.61 8.76
C ASP A 95 13.79 -10.86 8.77
N SER A 96 13.45 -11.36 7.58
CA SER A 96 12.55 -12.49 7.44
C SER A 96 12.86 -13.34 6.21
N LEU A 97 13.18 -14.61 6.43
CA LEU A 97 13.57 -15.61 5.45
C LEU A 97 12.54 -16.76 5.39
N ALA A 98 12.08 -17.11 4.20
CA ALA A 98 11.21 -18.26 3.97
C ALA A 98 11.97 -19.57 4.22
N LEU A 99 11.38 -20.46 5.02
CA LEU A 99 11.96 -21.79 5.32
C LEU A 99 11.59 -22.85 4.28
N THR A 100 10.55 -22.59 3.48
CA THR A 100 10.06 -23.52 2.46
C THR A 100 9.83 -22.81 1.13
N THR A 101 8.60 -22.40 0.83
CA THR A 101 8.27 -21.64 -0.38
C THR A 101 8.13 -20.16 -0.01
N GLY A 102 8.76 -19.30 -0.79
CA GLY A 102 8.58 -17.86 -0.71
C GLY A 102 7.19 -17.38 -1.15
N ILE A 103 7.01 -16.07 -1.22
CA ILE A 103 5.81 -15.47 -1.77
C ILE A 103 5.89 -15.56 -3.28
N SER A 104 5.04 -16.37 -3.91
CA SER A 104 5.03 -16.53 -5.37
C SER A 104 4.66 -15.24 -6.13
N PRO A 105 5.00 -15.10 -7.42
CA PRO A 105 4.50 -14.03 -8.28
C PRO A 105 2.99 -13.83 -8.15
N ASP A 106 2.57 -12.56 -8.15
CA ASP A 106 1.20 -12.07 -7.89
C ASP A 106 0.62 -12.47 -6.53
N GLY A 107 1.43 -13.05 -5.65
CA GLY A 107 1.07 -13.45 -4.30
C GLY A 107 1.16 -12.30 -3.29
N SER A 108 0.59 -12.55 -2.12
CA SER A 108 0.81 -11.69 -0.95
C SER A 108 0.77 -12.53 0.33
N LEU A 109 1.52 -12.10 1.34
CA LEU A 109 1.56 -12.74 2.64
C LEU A 109 1.48 -11.68 3.74
N SER A 110 0.54 -11.89 4.67
CA SER A 110 0.38 -11.07 5.88
C SER A 110 0.74 -11.89 7.11
N GLY A 111 0.83 -11.23 8.26
CA GLY A 111 1.02 -11.88 9.56
C GLY A 111 2.40 -11.66 10.19
N PHE A 112 3.21 -10.80 9.59
CA PHE A 112 4.42 -10.27 10.20
C PHE A 112 4.06 -9.08 11.10
N SER A 113 4.61 -9.01 12.31
CA SER A 113 4.37 -7.88 13.20
C SER A 113 5.56 -7.58 14.10
N VAL A 114 5.89 -6.29 14.20
CA VAL A 114 7.00 -5.78 15.01
C VAL A 114 6.49 -4.67 15.91
N GLN A 115 6.67 -4.85 17.20
CA GLN A 115 6.45 -3.81 18.21
C GLN A 115 7.75 -3.05 18.47
N PHE A 116 7.64 -1.77 18.79
CA PHE A 116 8.78 -0.90 19.06
C PHE A 116 8.34 0.34 19.85
N ASP A 117 9.32 1.01 20.44
CA ASP A 117 9.15 2.36 20.97
C ASP A 117 9.60 3.39 19.93
N TYR A 118 8.74 4.35 19.65
CA TYR A 118 9.02 5.45 18.72
C TYR A 118 9.55 6.67 19.48
N LEU A 119 10.69 7.19 19.05
CA LEU A 119 11.34 8.36 19.64
C LEU A 119 11.06 9.66 18.88
N GLY A 120 10.47 9.55 17.69
CA GLY A 120 10.07 10.69 16.88
C GLY A 120 8.81 11.39 17.41
N THR A 121 8.31 12.34 16.62
CA THR A 121 7.08 13.06 16.94
C THR A 121 5.91 12.54 16.11
N GLY A 122 4.76 12.31 16.72
CA GLY A 122 3.55 11.85 16.03
C GLY A 122 3.57 10.34 15.79
N THR A 123 2.86 9.89 14.75
CA THR A 123 2.76 8.48 14.37
C THR A 123 3.93 8.10 13.47
N PRO A 124 4.59 6.95 13.69
CA PRO A 124 5.72 6.54 12.88
C PRO A 124 5.31 6.25 11.43
N GLY A 125 6.20 6.59 10.50
CA GLY A 125 5.93 6.70 9.06
C GLY A 125 6.22 5.43 8.27
N SER A 126 6.65 5.59 7.02
CA SER A 126 7.17 4.51 6.17
C SER A 126 8.59 4.11 6.59
N GLN A 127 8.99 2.86 6.31
CA GLN A 127 10.35 2.35 6.51
C GLN A 127 10.98 1.98 5.18
N PHE A 128 12.30 2.12 5.08
CA PHE A 128 13.06 1.55 3.98
C PHE A 128 13.08 0.03 4.08
N PHE A 129 13.04 -0.67 2.95
CA PHE A 129 13.19 -2.11 2.92
C PHE A 129 13.97 -2.57 1.69
N GLU A 130 14.56 -3.76 1.80
CA GLU A 130 15.22 -4.48 0.73
C GLU A 130 14.61 -5.87 0.56
N ILE A 131 14.50 -6.33 -0.68
CA ILE A 131 14.27 -7.73 -1.03
C ILE A 131 15.63 -8.35 -1.30
N ILE A 132 15.93 -9.47 -0.65
CA ILE A 132 17.26 -10.08 -0.64
C ILE A 132 17.23 -11.42 -1.37
N ASP A 133 18.31 -11.71 -2.12
CA ASP A 133 18.57 -13.05 -2.64
C ASP A 133 19.07 -13.94 -1.48
N PRO A 134 18.33 -14.99 -1.08
CA PRO A 134 18.67 -15.80 0.09
C PRO A 134 19.92 -16.68 -0.10
N ILE A 135 20.49 -16.73 -1.31
CA ILE A 135 21.72 -17.47 -1.60
C ILE A 135 22.93 -16.55 -1.58
N SER A 136 22.82 -15.36 -2.19
CA SER A 136 23.93 -14.42 -2.30
C SER A 136 23.95 -13.36 -1.20
N PHE A 137 22.86 -13.20 -0.45
CA PHE A 137 22.64 -12.14 0.55
C PHE A 137 22.90 -10.75 -0.02
N GLN A 138 22.50 -10.53 -1.27
CA GLN A 138 22.58 -9.23 -1.92
C GLN A 138 21.18 -8.69 -2.18
N PRO A 139 20.97 -7.37 -2.05
CA PRO A 139 19.70 -6.76 -2.37
C PRO A 139 19.40 -6.90 -3.88
N ILE A 140 18.22 -7.43 -4.19
CA ILE A 140 17.68 -7.54 -5.54
C ILE A 140 16.92 -6.26 -5.91
N SER A 141 16.20 -5.70 -4.94
CA SER A 141 15.43 -4.47 -5.08
C SER A 141 15.20 -3.82 -3.72
N ASP A 142 14.97 -2.53 -3.74
CA ASP A 142 14.68 -1.72 -2.56
C ASP A 142 13.52 -0.75 -2.83
N ASP A 143 12.79 -0.40 -1.77
CA ASP A 143 11.75 0.64 -1.80
C ASP A 143 11.39 1.06 -0.37
N TYR A 144 10.31 1.82 -0.22
CA TYR A 144 9.74 2.24 1.04
C TYR A 144 8.37 1.61 1.28
N THR A 145 8.12 1.15 2.51
CA THR A 145 6.85 0.54 2.89
C THR A 145 5.70 1.53 2.68
N GLN A 146 4.52 1.05 2.29
CA GLN A 146 3.36 1.91 2.02
C GLN A 146 2.27 1.67 3.05
N PRO A 147 1.49 2.68 3.46
CA PRO A 147 0.33 2.43 4.30
C PRO A 147 -0.62 1.46 3.58
N LEU A 148 -1.14 0.47 4.31
CA LEU A 148 -2.08 -0.50 3.77
C LEU A 148 -3.26 0.27 3.12
N PRO A 149 -3.61 -0.01 1.85
CA PRO A 149 -4.65 0.74 1.16
C PRO A 149 -5.94 0.63 1.97
N VAL A 150 -6.50 1.78 2.35
CA VAL A 150 -7.87 1.79 2.84
C VAL A 150 -8.72 1.47 1.61
N GLU A 151 -9.39 0.32 1.62
CA GLU A 151 -10.41 -0.02 0.63
C GLU A 151 -11.43 1.13 0.59
N ASN A 152 -11.27 2.03 -0.38
CA ASN A 152 -12.20 3.13 -0.60
C ASN A 152 -13.49 2.50 -1.09
N VAL A 153 -14.42 2.23 -0.17
CA VAL A 153 -15.79 1.86 -0.52
C VAL A 153 -16.29 2.92 -1.50
N PRO A 154 -16.62 2.55 -2.75
CA PRO A 154 -17.04 3.54 -3.73
C PRO A 154 -18.17 4.38 -3.15
N GLU A 155 -17.99 5.70 -3.12
CA GLU A 155 -19.05 6.58 -2.66
C GLU A 155 -20.31 6.28 -3.47
N PRO A 156 -21.47 6.07 -2.82
CA PRO A 156 -22.70 5.84 -3.55
C PRO A 156 -22.88 7.01 -4.54
N PRO A 157 -23.33 6.76 -5.79
CA PRO A 157 -23.45 7.82 -6.78
C PRO A 157 -24.70 8.69 -6.50
N VAL A 158 -24.71 9.38 -5.36
CA VAL A 158 -25.85 10.15 -4.83
C VAL A 158 -26.22 11.26 -5.81
N PHE A 159 -25.23 11.87 -6.47
CA PHE A 159 -25.46 12.89 -7.50
C PHE A 159 -26.15 12.32 -8.74
N VAL A 160 -25.83 11.08 -9.14
CA VAL A 160 -26.51 10.41 -10.27
C VAL A 160 -27.96 10.14 -9.89
N LEU A 161 -28.21 9.63 -8.69
CA LEU A 161 -29.55 9.34 -8.19
C LEU A 161 -30.40 10.61 -8.07
N LEU A 162 -29.81 11.70 -7.55
CA LEU A 162 -30.45 13.01 -7.43
C LEU A 162 -30.79 13.60 -8.80
N ALA A 163 -29.84 13.55 -9.75
CA ALA A 163 -30.07 14.01 -11.12
C ALA A 163 -31.20 13.23 -11.80
N PHE A 164 -31.24 11.90 -11.62
CA PHE A 164 -32.32 11.06 -12.12
C PHE A 164 -33.67 11.41 -11.48
N GLY A 165 -33.70 11.63 -10.16
CA GLY A 165 -34.92 12.02 -9.46
C GLY A 165 -35.50 13.36 -9.95
N LEU A 166 -34.64 14.37 -10.11
CA LEU A 166 -35.04 15.68 -10.65
C LEU A 166 -35.53 15.60 -12.10
N PHE A 167 -34.91 14.72 -12.90
CA PHE A 167 -35.35 14.44 -14.26
C PHE A 167 -36.76 13.83 -14.29
N LEU A 168 -37.01 12.79 -13.50
CA LEU A 168 -38.32 12.14 -13.40
C LEU A 168 -39.42 13.11 -12.93
N ILE A 169 -39.14 13.94 -11.92
CA ILE A 169 -40.07 14.97 -11.45
C ILE A 169 -40.37 15.98 -12.57
N SER A 170 -39.35 16.40 -13.32
CA SER A 170 -39.51 17.35 -14.43
C SER A 170 -40.36 16.75 -15.57
N CYS A 171 -40.14 15.48 -15.91
CA CYS A 171 -40.96 14.75 -16.88
C CYS A 171 -42.42 14.60 -16.42
N TYR A 172 -42.65 14.26 -15.15
CA TYR A 172 -43.98 14.10 -14.57
C TYR A 172 -44.78 15.42 -14.53
N ARG A 173 -44.12 16.55 -14.22
CA ARG A 173 -44.78 17.87 -14.21
C ARG A 173 -45.23 18.30 -15.61
N ARG A 174 -44.44 17.99 -16.65
CA ARG A 174 -44.78 18.32 -18.05
C ARG A 174 -45.96 17.52 -18.57
N THR A 175 -46.05 16.23 -18.27
CA THR A 175 -47.18 15.40 -18.71
C THR A 175 -48.49 15.79 -18.03
N ARG A 176 -48.46 16.18 -16.75
CA ARG A 176 -49.65 16.65 -16.02
C ARG A 176 -50.21 17.97 -16.56
N GLN A 177 -49.36 18.90 -17.00
CA GLN A 177 -49.80 20.15 -17.62
C GLN A 177 -50.49 19.94 -18.97
N ASN A 178 -50.08 18.93 -19.73
CA ASN A 178 -50.68 18.60 -21.03
C ASN A 178 -52.04 17.87 -20.94
N HIS A 179 -52.46 17.43 -19.75
CA HIS A 179 -53.76 16.76 -19.52
C HIS A 179 -54.86 17.69 -18.96
N GLN A 180 -54.58 18.99 -18.81
CA GLN A 180 -55.55 20.00 -18.37
C GLN A 180 -55.93 21.01 -19.47
N ILE A 181 -55.81 20.62 -20.74
CA ILE A 181 -56.27 21.38 -21.92
C ILE A 181 -57.30 20.54 -22.66
#